data_AF-A0A1N6QLH6-F1
#
_entry.id   AF-A0A1N6QLH6-F1
#
_cell.length_a   1.000
_cell.length_b   1.000
_cell.length_c   1.000
_cell.angle_alpha   90.00
_cell.angle_beta   90.00
_cell.angle_gamma   90.00
#
_symmetry.space_group_name_H-M   'P 1'
#
loop_
_entity.id
_entity.type
_entity.pdbx_description
1 polymer ?
#
loop_
_entity_poly.entity_id
_entity_poly.type
_entity_poly.pdbx_seq_one_letter_code
_entity_poly.pdbx_strand_id
1 'polypeptide(L)' 'IRDTNDWIDLYKKRGVVEQTINYFKDAMVTGNLKTQNLKSIKADVFLAGITQLLTLILADKMGKPENIKSLRSLIA' A
#
# COMPACT_ATOMS: atom_id res chain seq x y z
N ILE A 1 -13.66 9.79 -22.71
CA ILE A 1 -13.14 10.97 -23.46
C ILE A 1 -12.25 11.73 -22.49
N ARG A 2 -11.11 12.29 -22.92
CA ARG A 2 -10.24 13.04 -21.99
C ARG A 2 -10.98 14.26 -21.45
N ASP A 3 -10.61 14.70 -20.25
CA ASP A 3 -11.17 15.89 -19.59
C ASP A 3 -12.68 15.83 -19.25
N THR A 4 -13.32 14.66 -19.40
CA THR A 4 -14.66 14.44 -18.83
C THR A 4 -14.57 14.18 -17.33
N ASN A 5 -15.67 14.42 -16.61
CA ASN A 5 -15.76 14.11 -15.17
C ASN A 5 -15.38 12.65 -14.88
N ASP A 6 -15.85 11.70 -15.70
CA ASP A 6 -15.50 10.28 -15.57
C ASP A 6 -14.00 10.01 -15.77
N TRP A 7 -13.37 10.73 -16.70
CA TRP A 7 -11.93 10.58 -16.96
C TRP A 7 -11.10 11.15 -15.81
N ILE A 8 -11.49 12.31 -15.28
CA ILE A 8 -10.85 12.94 -14.13
C ILE A 8 -10.97 12.05 -12.89
N ASP A 9 -12.17 11.52 -12.61
CA ASP A 9 -12.39 10.60 -11.48
C ASP A 9 -11.58 9.30 -11.62
N LEU A 10 -11.55 8.72 -12.82
CA LEU A 10 -10.73 7.55 -13.11
C LEU A 10 -9.23 7.82 -12.90
N TYR A 11 -8.72 8.95 -13.41
CA TYR A 11 -7.31 9.30 -13.26
C TYR A 11 -6.93 9.63 -11.81
N LYS A 12 -7.85 10.21 -11.04
CA LYS A 12 -7.66 10.41 -9.60
C LYS A 12 -7.51 9.07 -8.87
N LYS A 13 -8.38 8.09 -9.15
CA LYS A 13 -8.29 6.73 -8.58
C LYS A 13 -7.00 6.03 -9.01
N ARG A 14 -6.61 6.17 -10.27
CA ARG A 14 -5.38 5.60 -10.82
C ARG A 14 -4.15 6.08 -10.06
N GLY A 15 -4.03 7.38 -9.81
CA GLY A 15 -2.90 7.94 -9.05
C GLY A 15 -2.79 7.35 -7.64
N VAL A 16 -3.92 7.18 -6.96
CA VAL A 16 -3.95 6.54 -5.63
C VAL A 16 -3.55 5.07 -5.71
N VAL A 17 -4.03 4.32 -6.71
CA VAL A 17 -3.68 2.91 -6.91
C VAL A 17 -2.18 2.75 -7.20
N GLU A 18 -1.62 3.54 -8.13
CA GLU A 18 -0.20 3.50 -8.48
C GLU A 18 0.69 3.82 -7.27
N GLN A 19 0.33 4.85 -6.50
CA GLN A 19 1.06 5.20 -5.28
C GLN A 19 0.97 4.09 -4.22
N THR A 20 -0.17 3.42 -4.09
CA THR A 20 -0.38 2.30 -3.17
C THR A 20 0.47 1.09 -3.59
N ILE A 21 0.55 0.79 -4.89
CA ILE A 21 1.40 -0.29 -5.44
C ILE A 21 2.88 0.00 -5.18
N ASN A 22 3.33 1.24 -5.38
CA ASN A 22 4.73 1.62 -5.11
C ASN A 22 5.07 1.44 -3.64
N TYR A 23 4.21 1.92 -2.74
CA TYR A 23 4.39 1.70 -1.31
C TYR A 23 4.45 0.21 -0.95
N PHE A 24 3.55 -0.60 -1.51
CA PHE A 24 3.51 -2.04 -1.28
C PHE A 24 4.79 -2.75 -1.76
N LYS A 25 5.36 -2.33 -2.88
CA LYS A 25 6.59 -2.89 -3.42
C LYS A 25 7.81 -2.49 -2.60
N ASP A 26 7.93 -1.21 -2.26
CA ASP A 26 9.14 -0.65 -1.66
C ASP A 26 9.15 -0.82 -0.14
N ALA A 27 8.14 -0.28 0.55
CA ALA A 27 8.12 -0.25 2.01
C ALA A 27 7.81 -1.61 2.63
N MET A 28 7.00 -2.43 1.96
CA MET A 28 6.74 -3.82 2.38
C MET A 28 7.67 -4.85 1.72
N VAL A 29 8.67 -4.39 0.95
CA VAL A 29 9.74 -5.22 0.37
C VAL A 29 9.21 -6.36 -0.51
N THR A 30 8.07 -6.17 -1.18
CA THR A 30 7.51 -7.18 -2.09
C THR A 30 8.04 -7.07 -3.52
N GLY A 31 8.69 -5.96 -3.87
CA GLY A 31 9.24 -5.71 -5.21
C GLY A 31 10.61 -6.33 -5.48
N ASN A 32 11.39 -6.64 -4.43
CA ASN A 32 12.75 -7.17 -4.54
C ASN A 32 12.99 -8.29 -3.51
N LEU A 33 12.26 -9.39 -3.65
CA LEU A 33 12.34 -10.52 -2.73
C LEU A 33 13.65 -11.29 -2.93
N LYS A 34 14.33 -11.60 -1.82
CA LYS A 34 15.59 -12.39 -1.83
C LYS A 34 15.33 -13.89 -1.92
N THR A 35 14.16 -14.35 -1.48
CA THR A 35 13.76 -15.76 -1.56
C THR A 35 13.19 -16.06 -2.95
N GLN A 36 13.51 -17.25 -3.48
CA GLN A 36 12.95 -17.77 -4.74
C GLN A 36 11.92 -18.87 -4.49
N ASN A 37 11.64 -19.21 -3.23
CA ASN A 37 10.64 -20.22 -2.88
C ASN A 37 9.23 -19.64 -3.06
N LEU A 38 8.48 -20.16 -4.03
CA LEU A 38 7.13 -19.66 -4.36
C LEU A 38 6.16 -19.70 -3.16
N LYS A 39 6.24 -20.74 -2.32
CA LYS A 39 5.36 -20.87 -1.15
C LYS A 39 5.65 -19.76 -0.13
N SER A 40 6.93 -19.50 0.13
CA SER A 40 7.34 -18.40 1.00
C SER A 40 6.97 -17.04 0.42
N ILE A 41 7.26 -16.80 -0.86
CA ILE A 41 6.88 -15.56 -1.56
C ILE A 41 5.38 -15.28 -1.43
N LYS A 42 4.55 -16.30 -1.67
CA LYS A 42 3.10 -16.16 -1.56
C LYS A 42 2.67 -15.78 -0.15
N ALA A 43 3.24 -16.42 0.86
CA ALA A 43 2.97 -16.10 2.26
C ALA A 43 3.42 -14.67 2.62
N ASP A 44 4.62 -14.27 2.18
CA ASP A 44 5.19 -12.93 2.45
C ASP A 44 4.34 -11.82 1.83
N VAL A 45 3.86 -12.00 0.59
CA VAL A 45 2.98 -11.04 -0.08
C VAL A 45 1.64 -10.90 0.65
N PHE A 46 1.05 -12.01 1.11
CA PHE A 46 -0.18 -11.94 1.91
C PHE A 46 0.05 -11.23 3.24
N LEU A 47 1.15 -11.56 3.93
CA LEU A 47 1.50 -10.93 5.20
C LEU A 47 1.70 -9.41 5.02
N ALA A 48 2.44 -8.99 4.00
CA ALA A 48 2.60 -7.59 3.64
C ALA A 48 1.26 -6.87 3.41
N GLY A 49 0.31 -7.53 2.74
CA GLY A 49 -1.03 -6.98 2.48
C GLY A 49 -1.82 -6.77 3.77
N ILE A 50 -1.81 -7.77 4.65
CA ILE A 50 -2.45 -7.69 5.97
C ILE A 50 -1.82 -6.57 6.81
N THR A 51 -0.49 -6.48 6.83
CA THR A 51 0.24 -5.42 7.56
C THR A 51 -0.10 -4.03 7.04
N GLN A 52 -0.20 -3.85 5.71
CA GLN A 52 -0.62 -2.58 5.12
C GLN A 52 -2.03 -2.18 5.55
N LEU A 53 -2.99 -3.11 5.52
CA LEU A 53 -4.37 -2.86 5.95
C LEU A 53 -4.46 -2.54 7.45
N LEU A 54 -3.70 -3.24 8.29
CA LEU A 54 -3.61 -2.93 9.72
C LEU A 54 -3.03 -1.53 9.96
N THR A 55 -2.01 -1.14 9.19
CA THR A 55 -1.42 0.20 9.27
C THR A 55 -2.45 1.29 8.96
N LEU A 56 -3.30 1.08 7.94
CA LEU A 56 -4.41 1.97 7.61
C LEU A 56 -5.42 2.10 8.75
N ILE A 57 -5.85 0.98 9.32
CA ILE A 57 -6.81 0.96 10.43
C ILE A 57 -6.21 1.68 11.66
N LEU A 58 -4.94 1.44 11.97
CA LEU A 58 -4.27 2.10 13.09
C LEU A 58 -4.15 3.61 12.88
N ALA A 59 -3.73 4.05 11.70
CA ALA A 59 -3.62 5.46 11.36
C ALA A 59 -4.98 6.19 11.49
N ASP A 60 -6.06 5.57 11.01
CA ASP A 60 -7.42 6.08 11.16
C ASP A 60 -7.82 6.19 12.64
N LYS A 61 -7.60 5.13 13.43
CA LYS A 61 -7.94 5.11 14.87
C LYS A 61 -7.12 6.10 15.70
N MET A 62 -5.91 6.41 15.28
CA MET A 62 -5.05 7.40 15.94
C MET A 62 -5.33 8.83 15.46
N GLY A 63 -6.22 9.03 14.49
CA GLY A 63 -6.48 10.34 13.89
C GLY A 63 -5.27 10.91 13.14
N LYS A 64 -4.39 10.05 12.63
CA LYS A 64 -3.15 10.41 11.92
C LYS A 64 -3.20 9.94 10.46
N PRO A 65 -4.07 10.51 9.61
CA PRO A 65 -4.22 10.10 8.21
C PRO A 65 -2.94 10.28 7.38
N GLU A 66 -2.01 11.12 7.81
CA GLU A 66 -0.69 11.29 7.21
C GLU A 66 0.20 10.04 7.34
N ASN A 67 -0.08 9.18 8.32
CA ASN A 67 0.75 8.02 8.65
C ASN A 67 0.23 6.69 8.07
N ILE A 68 -0.78 6.73 7.18
CA ILE A 68 -1.36 5.55 6.53
C ILE A 68 -0.36 4.67 5.76
N LYS A 69 0.82 5.22 5.45
CA LYS A 69 1.92 4.57 4.72
C LYS A 69 3.18 4.40 5.58
N SER A 70 3.11 4.54 6.90
CA SER A 70 4.30 4.38 7.73
C SER A 70 3.98 3.72 9.05
N LEU A 71 4.15 2.40 9.09
CA LEU A 71 4.08 1.65 10.34
C LEU A 71 5.13 2.14 11.35
N ARG A 72 6.33 2.48 10.89
CA ARG A 72 7.41 3.02 11.73
C ARG A 72 6.99 4.31 12.46
N SER A 73 6.25 5.18 11.79
CA SER A 73 5.77 6.43 12.40
C SER A 73 4.60 6.23 13.37
N LEU A 74 3.99 5.04 13.40
CA LEU A 74 2.87 4.70 14.27
C LEU A 74 3.30 3.96 15.55
N ILE A 75 4.46 3.29 15.51
CA ILE A 75 4.99 2.47 16.62
C ILE A 75 6.13 3.16 17.41
N ALA A 76 6.55 4.36 17.01
CA ALA A 76 7.64 5.13 17.63
C ALA A 76 7.10 6.22 18.57
#